data_AF-A0A2N2HPX5-F1
#
_entry.id   AF-A0A2N2HPX5-F1
#
_cell.length_a   1.000
_cell.length_b   1.000
_cell.length_c   1.000
_cell.angle_alpha   90.00
_cell.angle_beta   90.00
_cell.angle_gamma   90.00
#
_symmetry.space_group_name_H-M   'P 1'
#
loop_
_entity.id
_entity.type
_entity.pdbx_description
1 polymer ?
#
loop_
_entity_poly.entity_id
_entity_poly.type
_entity_poly.pdbx_seq_one_letter_code
_entity_poly.pdbx_strand_id
1 'polypeptide(L)'
;MTEINYAVLLQFSSRGLSINEGIAIDARLVQSASRLIGKEKLEEERSLQNTPEGKRDRKGNALKFSRDVDSDWTVRYGVPHFGMKEHASVDVRHGFILASDMTPASVHDSQHLP
;
A
#
# COMPACT_ATOMS: atom_id res chain seq x y z
N MET A 1 -13.20 -4.70 6.93
CA MET A 1 -14.10 -5.84 6.63
C MET A 1 -13.58 -6.56 5.38
N THR A 2 -12.29 -6.89 5.38
CA THR A 2 -11.53 -7.36 4.19
C THR A 2 -10.69 -8.60 4.54
N GLU A 3 -10.71 -9.02 5.81
CA GLU A 3 -9.84 -10.07 6.33
C GLU A 3 -10.31 -11.46 5.95
N ILE A 4 -11.61 -11.70 5.74
CA ILE A 4 -12.12 -13.07 5.52
C ILE A 4 -11.64 -13.63 4.18
N ASN A 5 -11.83 -12.92 3.07
CA ASN A 5 -11.38 -13.40 1.75
C ASN A 5 -9.87 -13.54 1.72
N TYR A 6 -9.13 -12.53 2.20
CA TYR A 6 -7.68 -12.58 2.25
C TYR A 6 -7.17 -13.74 3.13
N ALA A 7 -7.77 -13.96 4.30
CA ALA A 7 -7.41 -15.08 5.18
C ALA A 7 -7.72 -16.45 4.54
N VAL A 8 -8.83 -16.59 3.83
CA VAL A 8 -9.17 -17.82 3.10
C VAL A 8 -8.15 -18.09 1.98
N LEU A 9 -7.81 -17.06 1.20
CA LEU A 9 -6.79 -17.16 0.14
C LEU A 9 -5.41 -17.52 0.72
N LEU A 10 -5.01 -16.92 1.84
CA LEU A 10 -3.79 -17.28 2.56
C LEU A 10 -3.80 -18.74 3.03
N GLN A 11 -4.93 -19.24 3.53
CA GLN A 11 -5.04 -20.65 3.94
C GLN A 11 -4.90 -21.60 2.74
N PHE A 12 -5.47 -21.28 1.58
CA PHE A 12 -5.27 -22.07 0.36
C PHE A 12 -3.81 -22.05 -0.08
N SER A 13 -3.19 -20.87 -0.13
CA SER A 13 -1.77 -20.71 -0.47
C SER A 13 -0.85 -21.50 0.48
N SER A 14 -1.12 -21.46 1.79
CA SER A 14 -0.38 -22.24 2.81
C SER A 14 -0.44 -23.75 2.59
N ARG A 15 -1.45 -24.23 1.86
CA ARG A 15 -1.64 -25.65 1.48
C ARG A 15 -1.19 -25.93 0.04
N GLY A 16 -0.58 -24.97 -0.64
CA GLY A 16 -0.15 -25.10 -2.04
C GLY A 16 -1.29 -25.07 -3.05
N LEU A 17 -2.47 -24.55 -2.67
CA LEU A 17 -3.62 -24.41 -3.55
C LEU A 17 -3.67 -22.98 -4.11
N SER A 18 -3.83 -22.83 -5.42
CA SER A 18 -4.02 -21.54 -6.10
C SER A 18 -5.40 -21.46 -6.77
N ILE A 19 -5.97 -20.26 -6.80
CA ILE A 19 -7.20 -19.99 -7.55
C ILE A 19 -6.79 -19.37 -8.89
N ASN A 20 -6.97 -20.11 -9.98
CA ASN A 20 -6.54 -19.67 -11.31
C ASN A 20 -7.69 -19.04 -12.12
N GLU A 21 -8.92 -19.10 -11.62
CA GLU A 21 -10.12 -18.68 -12.35
C GLU A 21 -11.11 -17.92 -11.45
N GLY A 22 -11.92 -17.05 -12.06
CA GLY A 22 -12.96 -16.28 -11.37
C GLY A 22 -12.47 -15.03 -10.66
N ILE A 23 -11.15 -14.83 -10.54
CA ILE A 23 -10.54 -13.67 -9.89
C ILE A 23 -9.59 -12.97 -10.86
N ALA A 24 -9.69 -11.65 -10.96
CA ALA A 24 -8.67 -10.81 -11.59
C ALA A 24 -7.98 -9.97 -10.52
N ILE A 25 -6.66 -9.83 -10.65
CA ILE A 25 -5.83 -9.02 -9.75
C ILE A 25 -5.16 -7.95 -10.59
N ASP A 26 -5.28 -6.70 -10.17
CA ASP A 26 -4.62 -5.57 -10.80
C ASP A 26 -3.97 -4.67 -9.74
N ALA A 27 -2.96 -3.91 -10.16
CA ALA A 27 -2.25 -2.97 -9.31
C ALA A 27 -2.19 -1.59 -9.96
N ARG A 28 -2.65 -0.55 -9.25
CA ARG A 28 -2.63 0.84 -9.72
C ARG A 28 -1.77 1.72 -8.84
N LEU A 29 -1.05 2.67 -9.46
CA LEU A 29 -0.34 3.70 -8.71
C LEU A 29 -1.30 4.77 -8.21
N VAL A 30 -1.14 5.16 -6.94
CA VAL A 30 -1.90 6.21 -6.28
C VAL A 30 -0.92 7.30 -5.87
N GLN A 31 -1.08 8.49 -6.41
CA GLN A 31 -0.19 9.61 -6.10
C GLN A 31 -0.37 10.06 -4.65
N SER A 32 0.74 10.29 -3.94
CA SER A 32 0.67 10.84 -2.58
C SER A 32 0.15 12.29 -2.59
N ALA A 33 -0.65 12.64 -1.60
CA ALA A 33 -1.00 14.03 -1.32
C ALA A 33 0.19 14.83 -0.76
N SER A 34 1.23 14.14 -0.28
CA SER A 34 2.42 14.78 0.28
C SER A 34 3.38 15.26 -0.80
N ARG A 35 4.06 16.38 -0.53
CA ARG A 35 5.08 16.93 -1.42
C ARG A 35 6.24 15.95 -1.60
N LEU A 36 6.74 15.83 -2.82
CA LEU A 36 7.92 15.03 -3.19
C LEU A 36 9.14 15.38 -2.31
N ILE A 37 9.81 14.38 -1.76
CA ILE A 37 11.09 14.49 -1.04
C ILE A 37 12.04 13.36 -1.46
N GLY A 38 13.34 13.57 -1.28
CA GLY A 38 14.35 12.53 -1.53
C GLY A 38 14.23 11.36 -0.56
N LYS A 39 14.82 10.22 -0.94
CA LYS A 39 14.75 8.97 -0.15
C LYS A 39 15.33 9.11 1.26
N GLU A 40 16.49 9.74 1.41
CA GLU A 40 17.12 9.95 2.73
C GLU A 40 16.20 10.72 3.68
N LYS A 41 15.64 11.84 3.20
CA LYS A 41 14.67 12.63 3.97
C LYS A 41 13.39 11.87 4.29
N LEU A 42 12.97 10.95 3.43
CA LEU A 42 11.81 10.09 3.69
C LEU A 42 12.07 9.12 4.84
N GLU A 43 13.29 8.56 4.93
CA GLU A 43 13.70 7.69 6.04
C GLU A 43 13.82 8.45 7.36
N GLU A 44 14.30 9.69 7.33
CA GLU A 44 14.32 10.59 8.50
C GLU A 44 12.89 10.84 9.01
N GLU A 45 11.95 11.19 8.13
CA GLU A 45 10.54 11.43 8.49
C GLU A 45 9.86 10.17 9.04
N ARG A 46 10.12 8.99 8.45
CA ARG A 46 9.66 7.68 8.98
C ARG A 46 10.18 7.44 10.40
N SER A 47 11.47 7.72 10.63
CA SER A 47 12.11 7.56 11.93
C SER A 47 11.52 8.51 12.97
N LEU A 48 11.30 9.78 12.60
CA LEU A 48 10.69 10.80 13.46
C LEU A 48 9.26 10.44 13.84
N GLN A 49 8.43 9.96 12.91
CA GLN A 49 7.04 9.61 13.20
C GLN A 49 6.91 8.43 14.20
N ASN A 50 7.93 7.56 14.26
CA ASN A 50 8.00 6.48 15.24
C ASN A 50 8.34 6.97 16.66
N THR A 51 8.85 8.19 16.83
CA THR A 51 9.16 8.75 18.15
C THR A 51 7.93 9.42 18.81
N PRO A 52 7.93 9.57 20.15
CA PRO A 52 6.89 10.34 20.84
C PRO A 52 6.80 11.81 20.38
N GLU A 53 7.93 12.38 19.94
CA GLU A 53 8.04 13.76 19.48
C GLU A 53 7.39 13.95 18.11
N GLY A 54 7.60 13.02 17.16
CA GLY A 54 6.95 13.07 15.85
C GLY A 54 5.45 12.80 15.90
N LYS A 55 4.92 12.30 17.02
CA LYS A 55 3.47 12.14 17.27
C LYS A 55 2.83 13.37 17.90
N ARG A 56 3.60 14.42 18.19
CA ARG A 56 3.11 15.65 18.81
C ARG A 56 3.27 16.85 17.90
N ASP A 57 2.32 17.78 17.98
CA ASP A 57 2.42 19.08 17.33
C ASP A 57 3.38 20.03 18.11
N ARG A 58 3.64 21.21 17.55
CA ARG A 58 4.50 22.23 18.20
C ARG A 58 3.95 22.72 19.56
N LYS A 59 2.68 22.47 19.86
CA LYS A 59 2.00 22.83 21.12
C LYS A 59 1.94 21.65 22.09
N GLY A 60 2.49 20.49 21.74
CA GLY A 60 2.52 19.27 22.54
C GLY A 60 1.25 18.41 22.46
N ASN A 61 0.27 18.76 21.62
CA ASN A 61 -0.94 17.95 21.41
C ASN A 61 -0.67 16.80 20.44
N ALA A 62 -1.57 15.82 20.39
CA ALA A 62 -1.51 14.77 19.38
C ALA A 62 -1.52 15.37 17.96
N LEU A 63 -0.57 14.93 17.12
CA LEU A 63 -0.41 15.40 15.76
C LEU A 63 -1.63 14.96 14.91
N LYS A 64 -2.35 15.94 14.34
CA LYS A 64 -3.54 15.67 13.52
C LYS A 64 -3.23 15.41 12.05
N PHE A 65 -2.21 16.08 11.53
CA PHE A 65 -1.78 15.96 10.14
C PHE A 65 -0.29 15.71 10.12
N SER A 66 0.10 14.60 9.52
CA SER A 66 1.48 14.30 9.19
C SER A 66 1.61 14.09 7.69
N ARG A 67 2.85 14.13 7.24
CA ARG A 67 3.22 13.63 5.91
C ARG A 67 2.82 12.14 5.81
N ASP A 68 2.54 11.74 4.58
CA ASP A 68 2.38 10.34 4.19
C ASP A 68 3.77 9.71 4.09
N VAL A 69 4.11 8.92 5.11
CA VAL A 69 5.40 8.22 5.21
C VAL A 69 5.35 6.83 4.59
N ASP A 70 4.16 6.32 4.29
CA ASP A 70 3.93 4.99 3.71
C ASP A 70 4.14 5.02 2.19
N SER A 71 4.09 6.20 1.58
CA SER A 71 4.49 6.43 0.20
C SER A 71 5.98 6.18 -0.05
N ASP A 72 6.31 5.80 -1.29
CA ASP A 72 7.70 5.65 -1.78
C ASP A 72 7.79 5.95 -3.28
N TRP A 73 9.00 5.86 -3.82
CA TRP A 73 9.33 6.10 -5.22
C TRP A 73 9.32 4.82 -6.06
N THR A 74 8.77 4.92 -7.26
CA THR A 74 8.92 3.89 -8.31
C THR A 74 9.14 4.54 -9.67
N VAL A 75 9.68 3.79 -10.61
CA VAL A 75 9.82 4.22 -12.00
C VAL A 75 9.02 3.29 -12.89
N ARG A 76 8.05 3.84 -13.62
CA ARG A 76 7.24 3.12 -14.59
C ARG A 76 7.41 3.80 -15.95
N TYR A 77 7.79 3.03 -16.96
CA TYR A 77 8.02 3.54 -18.33
C TYR A 77 8.98 4.75 -18.40
N GLY A 78 10.00 4.78 -17.55
CA GLY A 78 10.96 5.88 -17.47
C GLY A 78 10.45 7.14 -16.74
N VAL A 79 9.22 7.13 -16.24
CA VAL A 79 8.63 8.23 -15.47
C VAL A 79 8.69 7.90 -13.98
N PRO A 80 9.26 8.78 -13.14
CA PRO A 80 9.25 8.59 -11.70
C PRO A 80 7.88 8.94 -11.10
N HIS A 81 7.38 8.09 -10.23
CA HIS A 81 6.15 8.27 -9.48
C HIS A 81 6.44 8.18 -7.98
N PHE A 82 5.83 9.08 -7.22
CA PHE A 82 5.89 9.06 -5.76
C PHE A 82 4.48 8.88 -5.19
N GLY A 83 4.32 7.85 -4.37
CA GLY A 83 3.02 7.53 -3.84
C GLY A 83 2.92 6.12 -3.29
N MET A 84 1.70 5.63 -3.34
CA MET A 84 1.32 4.30 -2.95
C MET A 84 0.92 3.48 -4.18
N LYS A 85 0.64 2.21 -3.96
CA LYS A 85 0.11 1.29 -4.95
C LYS A 85 -1.03 0.53 -4.33
N GLU A 86 -2.16 0.53 -5.02
CA GLU A 86 -3.33 -0.22 -4.63
C GLU A 86 -3.34 -1.52 -5.41
N HIS A 87 -3.32 -2.64 -4.68
CA HIS A 87 -3.56 -3.96 -5.23
C HIS A 87 -5.02 -4.30 -4.97
N ALA A 88 -5.76 -4.64 -6.03
CA ALA A 88 -7.18 -4.97 -5.92
C ALA A 88 -7.45 -6.31 -6.60
N SER A 89 -8.25 -7.12 -5.92
CA SER A 89 -8.80 -8.37 -6.45
C SER A 89 -10.29 -8.17 -6.70
N VAL A 90 -10.74 -8.57 -7.89
CA VAL A 90 -12.13 -8.44 -8.32
C VAL A 90 -12.67 -9.76 -8.87
N ASP A 91 -13.95 -10.03 -8.59
CA ASP A 91 -14.69 -11.12 -9.23
C ASP A 91 -14.90 -10.81 -10.72
N VAL A 92 -14.43 -11.69 -11.59
CA VAL A 92 -14.47 -11.48 -13.05
C VAL A 92 -15.90 -11.49 -13.58
N ARG A 93 -16.81 -12.18 -12.91
CA ARG A 93 -18.18 -12.37 -13.40
C ARG A 93 -19.09 -11.18 -13.11
N HIS A 94 -19.01 -10.60 -11.93
CA HIS A 94 -19.92 -9.53 -11.48
C HIS A 94 -19.20 -8.21 -11.14
N GLY A 95 -17.85 -8.20 -11.11
CA GLY A 95 -17.06 -7.00 -10.83
C GLY A 95 -17.02 -6.60 -9.35
N PHE A 96 -17.34 -7.53 -8.43
CA PHE A 96 -17.24 -7.25 -6.99
C PHE A 96 -15.80 -7.12 -6.53
N ILE A 97 -15.50 -6.12 -5.70
CA ILE A 97 -14.20 -5.99 -5.04
C ILE A 97 -14.12 -7.05 -3.93
N LEU A 98 -13.21 -8.00 -4.09
CA LEU A 98 -13.02 -9.12 -3.16
C LEU A 98 -12.02 -8.77 -2.05
N ALA A 99 -10.96 -8.05 -2.41
CA ALA A 99 -9.94 -7.55 -1.50
C ALA A 99 -9.24 -6.33 -2.12
N SER A 100 -8.74 -5.45 -1.26
CA SER A 100 -7.84 -4.36 -1.66
C SER A 100 -6.82 -4.15 -0.56
N ASP A 101 -5.57 -3.90 -0.96
CA ASP A 101 -4.49 -3.54 -0.08
C ASP A 101 -3.66 -2.38 -0.66
N MET A 102 -3.15 -1.54 0.23
CA MET A 102 -2.39 -0.34 -0.11
C MET A 102 -0.95 -0.51 0.35
N THR A 103 -0.02 -0.45 -0.60
CA THR A 103 1.41 -0.63 -0.37
C THR A 103 2.18 0.61 -0.83
N PRO A 104 3.46 0.77 -0.44
CA PRO A 104 4.32 1.78 -1.04
C PRO A 104 4.44 1.56 -2.57
N ALA A 105 4.54 2.63 -3.37
CA ALA A 105 4.60 2.51 -4.83
C ALA A 105 5.78 1.65 -5.36
N SER A 106 6.83 1.49 -4.55
CA SER A 106 8.02 0.68 -4.84
C SER A 106 7.77 -0.84 -4.83
N VAL A 107 6.70 -1.31 -4.18
CA VAL A 107 6.34 -2.74 -4.10
C VAL A 107 6.00 -3.28 -5.48
N HIS A 108 6.40 -4.52 -5.80
CA HIS A 108 6.14 -5.11 -7.11
C HIS A 108 4.67 -5.53 -7.27
N ASP A 109 4.10 -5.39 -8.47
CA ASP A 109 2.67 -5.60 -8.73
C ASP A 109 2.21 -7.03 -8.36
N SER A 110 3.10 -8.02 -8.56
CA SER A 110 2.85 -9.44 -8.30
C SER A 110 3.03 -9.90 -6.85
N GLN A 111 3.36 -9.01 -5.90
CA GLN A 111 3.67 -9.43 -4.52
C GLN A 111 2.45 -9.52 -3.60
N HIS A 112 1.30 -8.97 -3.99
CA HIS A 112 0.13 -8.86 -3.12
C HIS A 112 -1.10 -9.49 -3.74
N LEU A 113 -1.88 -10.16 -2.88
CA LEU A 113 -3.05 -11.00 -3.19
C LEU A 113 -2.62 -12.31 -3.90
N PRO A 114 -2.68 -13.48 -3.22
CA PRO A 114 -2.25 -14.77 -3.76
C PRO A 114 -3.26 -15.41 -4.71
#